data_AF-A0A0A9Z7U3-F1
#
_entry.id   AF-A0A0A9Z7U3-F1
#
_cell.length_a   1.000
_cell.length_b   1.000
_cell.length_c   1.000
_cell.angle_alpha   90.00
_cell.angle_beta   90.00
_cell.angle_gamma   90.00
#
_symmetry.space_group_name_H-M   'P 1'
#
loop_
_entity.id
_entity.type
_entity.pdbx_description
1 polymer ?
#
loop_
_entity_poly.entity_id
_entity_poly.type
_entity_poly.pdbx_seq_one_letter_code
_entity_poly.pdbx_strand_id
1 'polypeptide(L)'
;MRSPSTETESALDALLYTRFVNLVDPASLALIIPVISRGLNGQQPQTRPKAAQIVASMVHLVGDAQTLAPYAEDLVKLLEEAAQDPQAESRTTAARALGVLASAMSNTLVDKIASWCLHGVL
;
A
#
# COMPACT_ATOMS: atom_id res chain seq x y z
N MET A 1 -22.08 -16.54 10.76
CA MET A 1 -20.70 -16.83 10.32
C MET A 1 -20.18 -15.56 9.65
N ARG A 2 -19.16 -14.89 10.22
CA ARG A 2 -18.55 -13.69 9.61
C ARG A 2 -17.49 -14.13 8.60
N SER A 3 -17.56 -13.62 7.37
CA SER A 3 -16.60 -13.94 6.31
C SER A 3 -15.36 -13.05 6.45
N PRO A 4 -14.13 -13.60 6.44
CA PRO A 4 -12.89 -12.83 6.62
C PRO A 4 -12.69 -11.67 5.61
N SER A 5 -13.28 -11.79 4.43
CA SER A 5 -13.26 -10.78 3.38
C SER A 5 -14.02 -9.51 3.76
N THR A 6 -15.17 -9.63 4.42
CA THR A 6 -16.02 -8.50 4.84
C THR A 6 -15.37 -7.68 5.96
N GLU A 7 -14.69 -8.33 6.90
CA GLU A 7 -13.99 -7.66 8.00
C GLU A 7 -12.78 -6.86 7.51
N THR A 8 -12.10 -7.33 6.45
CA THR A 8 -10.97 -6.61 5.85
C THR A 8 -11.41 -5.28 5.27
N GLU A 9 -12.53 -5.27 4.55
CA GLU A 9 -13.06 -4.04 3.97
C GLU A 9 -13.48 -3.03 5.04
N SER A 10 -14.19 -3.48 6.08
CA SER A 10 -14.57 -2.60 7.20
C SER A 10 -13.35 -2.02 7.92
N ALA A 11 -12.28 -2.79 8.08
CA ALA A 11 -11.03 -2.31 8.67
C ALA A 11 -10.34 -1.27 7.77
N LEU A 12 -10.31 -1.48 6.45
CA LEU A 12 -9.76 -0.51 5.50
C LEU A 12 -10.55 0.80 5.51
N ASP A 13 -11.88 0.73 5.55
CA ASP A 13 -12.72 1.92 5.66
C ASP A 13 -12.43 2.68 6.96
N ALA A 14 -12.34 1.98 8.10
CA ALA A 14 -11.97 2.61 9.36
C ALA A 14 -10.59 3.29 9.31
N LEU A 15 -9.60 2.65 8.69
CA LEU A 15 -8.26 3.22 8.51
C LEU A 15 -8.26 4.46 7.62
N LEU A 16 -9.05 4.48 6.54
CA LEU A 16 -9.18 5.65 5.66
C LEU A 16 -9.76 6.87 6.37
N TYR A 17 -10.70 6.66 7.29
CA TYR A 17 -11.31 7.76 8.08
C TYR A 17 -10.52 8.12 9.35
N THR A 18 -9.44 7.39 9.66
CA THR A 18 -8.64 7.66 10.85
C THR A 18 -7.67 8.80 10.56
N ARG A 19 -7.82 9.91 11.31
CA ARG A 19 -6.82 10.97 11.33
C ARG A 19 -5.69 10.55 12.28
N PHE A 20 -4.51 10.27 11.73
CA PHE A 20 -3.32 10.02 12.54
C PHE A 20 -2.87 11.34 13.17
N VAL A 21 -3.27 11.55 14.43
CA VAL A 21 -2.99 12.79 15.19
C VAL A 21 -1.59 12.81 15.80
N ASN A 22 -0.96 11.64 15.92
CA ASN A 22 0.44 11.46 16.30
C ASN A 22 1.20 10.79 15.16
N LEU A 23 2.50 11.07 15.09
CA LEU A 23 3.45 10.36 14.24
C LEU A 23 3.27 8.85 14.37
N VAL A 24 3.12 8.15 13.24
CA VAL A 24 2.91 6.69 13.27
C VAL A 24 4.22 6.03 13.68
N ASP A 25 4.22 5.48 14.90
CA ASP A 25 5.36 4.75 15.44
C ASP A 25 5.45 3.33 14.82
N PRO A 26 6.61 2.67 14.91
CA PRO A 26 6.80 1.34 14.32
C PRO A 26 5.80 0.28 14.80
N ALA A 27 5.30 0.36 16.04
CA ALA A 27 4.33 -0.61 16.54
C ALA A 27 2.94 -0.39 15.92
N SER A 28 2.55 0.87 15.70
CA SER A 28 1.33 1.21 14.95
C SER A 28 1.38 0.69 13.51
N LEU A 29 2.51 0.84 12.82
CA LEU A 29 2.70 0.28 11.48
C LEU A 29 2.57 -1.24 11.47
N ALA A 30 3.18 -1.93 12.43
CA ALA A 30 3.11 -3.39 12.53
C ALA A 30 1.67 -3.94 12.66
N LEU A 31 0.73 -3.15 13.20
CA LEU A 31 -0.69 -3.49 13.26
C LEU A 31 -1.43 -3.20 11.96
N ILE A 32 -1.06 -2.12 11.27
CA ILE A 32 -1.76 -1.65 10.06
C ILE A 32 -1.32 -2.45 8.82
N ILE A 33 -0.03 -2.76 8.70
CA ILE A 33 0.56 -3.43 7.53
C ILE A 33 -0.16 -4.74 7.18
N PRO A 34 -0.48 -5.67 8.11
CA PRO A 34 -1.19 -6.90 7.77
C PRO A 34 -2.58 -6.67 7.17
N VAL A 35 -3.28 -5.61 7.58
CA VAL A 35 -4.61 -5.24 7.04
C VAL A 35 -4.47 -4.72 5.61
N ILE A 36 -3.48 -3.86 5.36
CA ILE A 36 -3.15 -3.35 4.02
C ILE A 36 -2.77 -4.50 3.10
N SER A 37 -1.84 -5.37 3.51
CA SER A 37 -1.37 -6.48 2.69
C SER A 37 -2.52 -7.42 2.30
N ARG A 38 -3.45 -7.68 3.24
CA ARG A 38 -4.66 -8.45 2.95
C ARG A 38 -5.62 -7.71 2.00
N GLY A 39 -5.72 -6.39 2.11
CA GLY A 39 -6.53 -5.55 1.22
C GLY A 39 -6.03 -5.53 -0.23
N LEU A 40 -4.70 -5.50 -0.42
CA LEU A 40 -4.05 -5.55 -1.74
C LEU A 40 -4.12 -6.95 -2.36
N ASN A 41 -3.84 -8.00 -1.58
CA ASN A 41 -3.88 -9.39 -2.06
C ASN A 41 -5.31 -10.00 -2.05
N GLY A 42 -6.30 -9.25 -1.58
CA GLY A 42 -7.66 -9.72 -1.41
C GLY A 42 -8.32 -10.13 -2.73
N GLN A 43 -9.27 -11.06 -2.66
CA GLN A 43 -10.10 -11.47 -3.79
C GLN A 43 -11.15 -10.40 -4.16
N GLN A 44 -11.41 -9.42 -3.28
CA GLN A 44 -12.38 -8.36 -3.50
C GLN A 44 -11.71 -7.19 -4.24
N PRO A 45 -12.06 -6.89 -5.51
CA PRO A 45 -11.39 -5.83 -6.27
C PRO A 45 -11.53 -4.45 -5.62
N GLN A 46 -12.63 -4.21 -4.90
CA GLN A 46 -12.91 -2.94 -4.22
C GLN A 46 -11.99 -2.63 -3.03
N THR A 47 -11.29 -3.63 -2.48
CA THR A 47 -10.37 -3.39 -1.35
C THR A 47 -9.00 -2.90 -1.80
N ARG A 48 -8.59 -3.20 -3.04
CA ARG A 48 -7.25 -2.85 -3.56
C ARG A 48 -7.04 -1.34 -3.65
N PRO A 49 -7.97 -0.53 -4.23
CA PRO A 49 -7.82 0.92 -4.26
C PRO A 49 -7.74 1.53 -2.86
N LYS A 50 -8.58 1.05 -1.94
CA LYS A 50 -8.60 1.50 -0.54
C LYS A 50 -7.26 1.24 0.15
N ALA A 51 -6.76 0.01 0.05
CA ALA A 51 -5.47 -0.37 0.63
C ALA A 51 -4.30 0.42 0.01
N ALA A 52 -4.28 0.61 -1.31
CA ALA A 52 -3.26 1.42 -1.98
C ALA A 52 -3.29 2.89 -1.52
N GLN A 53 -4.48 3.49 -1.35
CA GLN A 53 -4.62 4.85 -0.81
C GLN A 53 -4.11 4.97 0.63
N ILE A 54 -4.32 3.95 1.46
CA ILE A 54 -3.78 3.91 2.82
C ILE A 54 -2.25 3.88 2.78
N VAL A 55 -1.63 3.08 1.90
CA VAL A 55 -0.15 3.07 1.74
C VAL A 55 0.37 4.45 1.38
N ALA A 56 -0.21 5.10 0.37
CA ALA A 56 0.19 6.45 -0.03
C ALA A 56 0.05 7.47 1.13
N SER A 57 -1.05 7.40 1.88
CA SER A 57 -1.28 8.26 3.04
C SER A 57 -0.27 7.98 4.16
N MET A 58 0.00 6.72 4.45
CA MET A 58 0.89 6.26 5.53
C MET A 58 2.31 6.79 5.36
N VAL A 59 2.84 6.80 4.12
CA VAL A 59 4.17 7.35 3.81
C VAL A 59 4.32 8.80 4.25
N HIS A 60 3.25 9.60 4.18
CA HIS A 60 3.28 11.00 4.64
C HIS A 60 3.12 11.16 6.16
N LEU A 61 2.73 10.11 6.86
CA LEU A 61 2.42 10.13 8.30
C LEU A 61 3.53 9.53 9.16
N VAL A 62 4.46 8.80 8.54
CA VAL A 62 5.71 8.38 9.19
C VAL A 62 6.70 9.54 9.18
N GLY A 63 7.28 9.84 10.33
CA GLY A 63 8.26 10.94 10.47
C GLY A 63 9.65 10.57 10.04
N ASP A 64 9.94 9.27 10.06
CA ASP A 64 11.14 8.68 9.48
C ASP A 64 10.71 7.58 8.50
N ALA A 65 10.97 7.80 7.22
CA ALA A 65 10.65 6.85 6.17
C ALA A 65 11.39 5.51 6.33
N GLN A 66 12.51 5.46 7.06
CA GLN A 66 13.23 4.20 7.33
C GLN A 66 12.39 3.22 8.16
N THR A 67 11.36 3.70 8.89
CA THR A 67 10.42 2.82 9.60
C THR A 67 9.61 1.92 8.65
N LEU A 68 9.50 2.29 7.36
CA LEU A 68 8.84 1.49 6.33
C LEU A 68 9.76 0.47 5.66
N ALA A 69 11.08 0.59 5.82
CA ALA A 69 12.05 -0.28 5.16
C ALA A 69 11.79 -1.79 5.36
N PRO A 70 11.39 -2.29 6.54
CA PRO A 70 11.08 -3.71 6.74
C PRO A 70 9.89 -4.22 5.91
N TYR A 71 9.01 -3.32 5.46
CA TYR A 71 7.76 -3.65 4.77
C TYR A 71 7.79 -3.25 3.29
N ALA A 72 8.74 -2.40 2.89
CA ALA A 72 8.76 -1.75 1.59
C ALA A 72 8.79 -2.74 0.42
N GLU A 73 9.61 -3.80 0.50
CA GLU A 73 9.71 -4.77 -0.60
C GLU A 73 8.40 -5.54 -0.84
N ASP A 74 7.71 -5.93 0.22
CA ASP A 74 6.45 -6.65 0.10
C ASP A 74 5.31 -5.73 -0.34
N LEU A 75 5.29 -4.48 0.14
CA LEU A 75 4.34 -3.48 -0.33
C LEU A 75 4.54 -3.16 -1.82
N VAL A 76 5.78 -3.03 -2.30
CA VAL A 76 6.06 -2.80 -3.72
C VAL A 76 5.49 -3.93 -4.56
N LYS A 77 5.77 -5.20 -4.24
CA LYS A 77 5.24 -6.34 -5.00
C LYS A 77 3.71 -6.34 -5.09
N LEU A 78 3.04 -6.13 -3.95
CA LEU A 78 1.58 -6.10 -3.90
C LEU A 78 0.99 -4.93 -4.69
N LEU A 79 1.67 -3.78 -4.71
CA LEU A 79 1.24 -2.64 -5.50
C LEU A 79 1.54 -2.82 -7.00
N GLU A 80 2.64 -3.48 -7.38
CA GLU A 80 2.94 -3.84 -8.78
C GLU A 80 1.89 -4.81 -9.35
N GLU A 81 1.42 -5.76 -8.54
CA GLU A 81 0.30 -6.63 -8.90
C GLU A 81 -1.01 -5.82 -9.05
N ALA A 82 -1.33 -4.96 -8.08
CA ALA A 82 -2.52 -4.12 -8.14
C ALA A 82 -2.47 -3.07 -9.28
N ALA A 83 -1.27 -2.69 -9.73
CA ALA A 83 -1.04 -1.81 -10.86
C ALA A 83 -1.35 -2.48 -12.22
N GLN A 84 -1.39 -3.81 -12.27
CA GLN A 84 -1.74 -4.62 -13.45
C GLN A 84 -3.21 -5.09 -13.42
N ASP A 85 -4.00 -4.63 -12.45
CA ASP A 85 -5.40 -5.01 -12.29
C ASP A 85 -6.26 -4.60 -13.50
N PRO A 86 -7.24 -5.40 -13.95
CA PRO A 86 -8.17 -5.02 -15.01
C PRO A 86 -8.97 -3.74 -14.68
N GLN A 87 -9.21 -3.44 -13.41
CA GLN A 87 -9.91 -2.26 -12.95
C GLN A 87 -9.01 -1.01 -12.98
N ALA A 88 -9.40 -0.01 -13.78
CA ALA A 88 -8.60 1.21 -13.97
C ALA A 88 -8.32 1.99 -12.68
N GLU A 89 -9.27 1.97 -11.74
CA GLU A 89 -9.13 2.64 -10.45
C GLU A 89 -8.01 2.01 -9.60
N SER A 90 -7.97 0.67 -9.53
CA SER A 90 -6.90 -0.07 -8.82
C SER A 90 -5.54 0.24 -9.43
N ARG A 91 -5.43 0.23 -10.77
CA ARG A 91 -4.17 0.58 -11.44
C ARG A 91 -3.67 1.96 -11.07
N THR A 92 -4.56 2.95 -11.17
CA THR A 92 -4.22 4.36 -10.95
C THR A 92 -3.81 4.62 -9.51
N THR A 93 -4.56 4.06 -8.55
CA THR A 93 -4.25 4.23 -7.12
C THR A 93 -2.99 3.48 -6.71
N ALA A 94 -2.78 2.27 -7.23
CA ALA A 94 -1.57 1.50 -6.96
C ALA A 94 -0.31 2.16 -7.56
N ALA A 95 -0.36 2.62 -8.80
CA ALA A 95 0.75 3.34 -9.43
C ALA A 95 1.10 4.63 -8.67
N ARG A 96 0.09 5.36 -8.18
CA ARG A 96 0.30 6.53 -7.31
C ARG A 96 0.98 6.13 -6.00
N ALA A 97 0.51 5.07 -5.35
CA ALA A 97 1.09 4.58 -4.10
C ALA A 97 2.55 4.14 -4.28
N LEU A 98 2.89 3.47 -5.39
CA LEU A 98 4.26 3.13 -5.76
C LEU A 98 5.13 4.38 -5.88
N GLY A 99 4.68 5.42 -6.59
CA GLY A 99 5.43 6.66 -6.75
C GLY A 99 5.68 7.38 -5.42
N VAL A 100 4.68 7.40 -4.52
CA VAL A 100 4.81 7.98 -3.18
C VAL A 100 5.75 7.15 -2.31
N LEU A 101 5.65 5.83 -2.33
CA LEU A 101 6.55 4.95 -1.57
C LEU A 101 7.99 5.07 -2.07
N ALA A 102 8.19 5.13 -3.39
CA ALA A 102 9.49 5.31 -4.02
C ALA A 102 10.16 6.63 -3.60
N SER A 103 9.40 7.73 -3.53
CA SER A 103 9.94 9.04 -3.18
C SER A 103 10.41 9.15 -1.73
N ALA A 104 9.89 8.30 -0.84
CA ALA A 104 10.29 8.23 0.56
C ALA A 104 11.45 7.27 0.83
N MET A 105 11.80 6.40 -0.13
CA MET A 105 12.74 5.30 0.07
C MET A 105 14.08 5.52 -0.61
N SER A 106 15.05 4.64 -0.33
CA SER A 106 16.40 4.73 -0.89
C SER A 106 16.41 4.59 -2.41
N ASN A 107 17.43 5.15 -3.04
CA ASN A 107 17.60 5.14 -4.50
C ASN A 107 17.52 3.73 -5.13
N THR A 108 17.93 2.70 -4.38
CA THR A 108 17.85 1.30 -4.82
C THR A 108 16.43 0.79 -5.03
N LEU A 109 15.46 1.26 -4.25
CA LEU A 109 14.04 0.89 -4.44
C LEU A 109 13.47 1.57 -5.69
N VAL A 110 13.85 2.83 -5.89
CA VAL A 110 13.47 3.61 -7.08
C VAL A 110 13.97 2.92 -8.35
N ASP A 111 15.21 2.45 -8.35
CA ASP A 111 15.79 1.71 -9.49
C ASP A 111 15.02 0.40 -9.78
N LYS A 112 14.60 -0.33 -8.74
CA LYS A 112 13.76 -1.53 -8.89
C LYS A 112 12.41 -1.21 -9.53
N ILE A 113 11.69 -0.20 -9.01
CA ILE A 113 10.38 0.21 -9.53
C ILE A 113 10.51 0.74 -10.97
N ALA A 114 11.53 1.54 -11.26
CA ALA A 114 11.80 2.03 -12.60
C ALA A 114 12.10 0.88 -13.58
N SER A 115 12.92 -0.09 -13.15
CA SER A 115 13.20 -1.29 -13.94
C SER A 115 11.93 -2.09 -14.20
N TRP A 116 11.06 -2.27 -13.20
CA TRP A 116 9.77 -2.94 -13.39
C TRP A 116 8.88 -2.20 -14.41
N CYS A 117 8.75 -0.87 -14.30
CA CYS A 117 7.98 -0.08 -15.26
C CYS A 117 8.49 -0.24 -16.70
N LEU A 118 9.81 -0.31 -16.89
CA LEU A 118 10.44 -0.38 -18.20
C LEU A 118 10.39 -1.79 -18.82
N HIS A 119 10.41 -2.85 -18.00
CA HIS A 119 10.43 -4.23 -18.48
C HIS A 119 9.06 -4.94 -18.40
N GLY A 120 8.12 -4.45 -17.59
CA GLY A 120 6.85 -5.12 -17.26
C GLY A 120 5.60 -4.51 -17.92
N VAL A 121 5.73 -3.48 -18.76
CA VAL A 121 4.58 -2.77 -19.37
C VAL A 121 4.66 -2.70 -20.91
N LEU A 122 5.44 -3.59 -21.55
CA LEU A 122 5.47 -3.77 -23.02
C LEU A 122 5.02 -5.18 -23.43
#